data_AF-A0A512M3G5-F1
#
_entry.id   AF-A0A512M3G5-F1
#
_cell.length_a   1.000
_cell.length_b   1.000
_cell.length_c   1.000
_cell.angle_alpha   90.00
_cell.angle_beta   90.00
_cell.angle_gamma   90.00
#
_symmetry.space_group_name_H-M   'P 1'
#
loop_
_entity.id
_entity.type
_entity.pdbx_description
1 polymer ?
#
loop_
_entity_poly.entity_id
_entity_poly.type
_entity_poly.pdbx_seq_one_letter_code
_entity_poly.pdbx_strand_id
1 'polypeptide(L)'
;MRWHGLGAALAVAFYSLFFAAHLRFQETPIYIKDNILFGSSTHTVFNDLTTERLGDHNAISPLHPAFTLLHQPAAQMIISGWQVLGQNLPAAQKHGVAALTCVAAALTVVMVYHTLLWCGATTLRSTFLAMIFGASTCAWIMAPLPETWIFAGLGVAALIAVTARGALAHPAWHLVASVYAMSTFLGNVIPCLIMAMTRCAQDRKQMGSFHARPILILIGAFTITFGLANLQRVVYPTSAPLPKTSADWLALRSDWKATRDTQALVAREVFVSNIVAPSYAEIKLDNSRSKVVLNEPFWSVLGLRRGLSGGWLLILALAFAGLVWRAQIEPFTLGVIGVLVWSIATVGWYGRQDHLLLYACLWTAVVVIATGLGLERALQHWKKLIVPVTLFLGIFIIALLTRNWLFILDVAEIPRS
;
A
#
# COMPACT_ATOMS: atom_id res chain seq x y z
N MET A 1 8.60 1.33 28.20
CA MET A 1 7.16 0.97 28.20
C MET A 1 6.70 0.70 26.76
N ARG A 2 6.31 -0.54 26.44
CA ARG A 2 5.60 -0.86 25.19
C ARG A 2 4.11 -0.60 25.44
N TRP A 3 3.55 0.43 24.79
CA TRP A 3 2.13 0.78 24.93
C TRP A 3 1.30 -0.12 24.03
N HIS A 4 0.65 -1.13 24.61
CA HIS A 4 -0.12 -2.12 23.87
C HIS A 4 -1.35 -1.53 23.15
N GLY A 5 -1.89 -0.39 23.60
CA GLY A 5 -3.05 0.26 22.99
C GLY A 5 -2.76 1.20 21.82
N LEU A 6 -1.49 1.51 21.53
CA LEU A 6 -1.16 2.55 20.55
C LEU A 6 -1.48 2.13 19.10
N GLY A 7 -1.37 0.84 18.78
CA GLY A 7 -1.80 0.30 17.49
C GLY A 7 -3.30 0.51 17.24
N ALA A 8 -4.14 0.28 18.26
CA ALA A 8 -5.57 0.53 18.16
C ALA A 8 -5.89 2.03 17.99
N ALA A 9 -5.19 2.89 18.74
CA ALA A 9 -5.33 4.34 18.59
C ALA A 9 -4.96 4.82 17.18
N LEU A 10 -3.86 4.30 16.61
CA LEU A 10 -3.48 4.57 15.22
C LEU A 10 -4.54 4.09 14.23
N ALA A 11 -5.07 2.88 14.42
CA ALA A 11 -6.13 2.33 13.57
C ALA A 11 -7.36 3.25 13.54
N VAL A 12 -7.87 3.62 14.71
CA VAL A 12 -9.06 4.49 14.83
C VAL A 12 -8.79 5.89 14.26
N ALA A 13 -7.63 6.48 14.57
CA ALA A 13 -7.28 7.81 14.08
C ALA A 13 -7.19 7.85 12.55
N PHE A 14 -6.44 6.94 11.94
CA PHE A 14 -6.27 6.93 10.48
C PHE A 14 -7.52 6.46 9.75
N TYR A 15 -8.27 5.49 10.29
CA TYR A 15 -9.59 5.15 9.76
C TYR A 15 -10.50 6.39 9.69
N SER A 16 -10.59 7.14 10.79
CA SER A 16 -11.43 8.34 10.86
C SER A 16 -10.98 9.42 9.87
N LEU A 17 -9.66 9.61 9.70
CA LEU A 17 -9.11 10.56 8.76
C LEU A 17 -9.38 10.16 7.30
N PHE A 18 -9.15 8.89 6.94
CA PHE A 18 -9.44 8.38 5.60
C PHE A 18 -10.95 8.42 5.30
N PHE A 19 -11.79 8.09 6.28
CA PHE A 19 -13.23 8.15 6.10
C PHE A 19 -13.73 9.59 5.98
N ALA A 20 -13.16 10.53 6.74
CA ALA A 20 -13.46 11.97 6.57
C ALA A 20 -13.06 12.48 5.18
N ALA A 21 -11.92 12.02 4.64
CA ALA A 21 -11.53 12.28 3.27
C ALA A 21 -12.52 11.68 2.25
N HIS A 22 -13.03 10.47 2.50
CA HIS A 22 -14.08 9.87 1.66
C HIS A 22 -15.34 10.74 1.63
N LEU A 23 -15.78 11.26 2.77
CA LEU A 23 -16.94 12.15 2.84
C LEU A 23 -16.75 13.44 2.04
N ARG A 24 -15.51 13.87 1.79
CA ARG A 24 -15.21 14.99 0.89
C ARG A 24 -15.22 14.58 -0.58
N PHE A 25 -14.71 13.40 -0.90
CA PHE A 25 -14.65 12.92 -2.28
C PHE A 25 -15.99 12.42 -2.84
N GLN A 26 -16.90 11.92 -2.02
CA GLN A 26 -18.15 11.30 -2.48
C GLN A 26 -19.05 12.22 -3.32
N GLU A 27 -18.91 13.54 -3.17
CA GLU A 27 -19.68 14.57 -3.90
C GLU A 27 -18.93 15.15 -5.11
N THR A 28 -17.73 14.64 -5.36
CA THR A 28 -16.83 15.12 -6.43
C THR A 28 -17.00 14.27 -7.69
N PRO A 29 -16.66 14.81 -8.88
CA PRO A 29 -16.69 14.06 -10.14
C PRO A 29 -15.87 12.76 -10.14
N ILE A 30 -14.88 12.63 -9.23
CA ILE A 30 -14.04 11.44 -9.05
C ILE A 30 -14.89 10.22 -8.67
N TYR A 31 -15.96 10.41 -7.90
CA TYR A 31 -16.91 9.36 -7.54
C TYR A 31 -18.11 9.24 -8.48
N ILE A 32 -18.43 10.29 -9.25
CA ILE A 32 -19.72 10.42 -9.93
C ILE A 32 -19.62 10.21 -11.46
N LYS A 33 -18.50 10.58 -12.09
CA LYS A 33 -18.35 10.61 -13.56
C LYS A 33 -17.19 9.76 -14.11
N ASP A 34 -16.61 8.85 -13.32
CA ASP A 34 -15.39 8.12 -13.70
C ASP A 34 -14.23 9.05 -14.08
N ASN A 35 -14.10 10.20 -13.41
CA ASN A 35 -12.91 11.03 -13.59
C ASN A 35 -11.72 10.30 -12.99
N ILE A 36 -10.75 10.01 -13.85
CA ILE A 36 -9.60 9.15 -13.53
C ILE A 36 -8.64 9.93 -12.65
N LEU A 37 -8.55 9.56 -11.37
CA LEU A 37 -7.55 10.09 -10.46
C LEU A 37 -6.36 9.12 -10.44
N PHE A 38 -5.26 9.48 -11.13
CA PHE A 38 -4.07 8.62 -11.24
C PHE A 38 -4.32 7.20 -11.80
N GLY A 39 -5.26 7.04 -12.72
CA GLY A 39 -5.56 5.74 -13.32
C GLY A 39 -6.46 4.82 -12.47
N SER A 40 -7.01 5.34 -11.37
CA SER A 40 -7.86 4.61 -10.43
C SER A 40 -9.06 3.94 -11.12
N SER A 41 -9.28 2.65 -10.87
CA SER A 41 -10.41 1.88 -11.42
C SER A 41 -11.58 1.84 -10.43
N THR A 42 -11.88 3.01 -9.83
CA THR A 42 -12.70 3.11 -8.63
C THR A 42 -14.12 2.61 -8.81
N HIS A 43 -14.73 2.94 -9.95
CA HIS A 43 -16.10 2.51 -10.26
C HIS A 43 -16.18 1.01 -10.55
N THR A 44 -15.17 0.44 -11.21
CA THR A 44 -15.08 -1.00 -11.44
C THR A 44 -15.04 -1.78 -10.14
N VAL A 45 -14.18 -1.36 -9.21
CA VAL A 45 -14.05 -2.01 -7.89
C VAL A 45 -15.31 -1.80 -7.05
N PHE A 46 -15.89 -0.59 -7.10
CA PHE A 46 -17.15 -0.30 -6.42
C PHE A 46 -18.28 -1.22 -6.91
N ASN A 47 -18.46 -1.34 -8.22
CA ASN A 47 -19.48 -2.19 -8.81
C ASN A 47 -19.25 -3.65 -8.42
N ASP A 48 -18.03 -4.17 -8.56
CA ASP A 48 -17.71 -5.55 -8.19
C ASP A 48 -18.08 -5.89 -6.73
N LEU A 49 -17.87 -4.96 -5.80
CA LEU A 49 -18.15 -5.17 -4.39
C LEU A 49 -19.63 -4.96 -4.01
N THR A 50 -20.41 -4.31 -4.86
CA THR A 50 -21.80 -3.90 -4.56
C THR A 50 -22.85 -4.63 -5.39
N THR A 51 -22.50 -5.12 -6.57
CA THR A 51 -23.39 -5.88 -7.44
C THR A 51 -23.73 -7.24 -6.83
N GLU A 52 -24.84 -7.81 -7.29
CA GLU A 52 -25.23 -9.16 -6.92
C GLU A 52 -24.27 -10.20 -7.50
N ARG A 53 -24.32 -11.40 -6.94
CA ARG A 53 -23.47 -12.54 -7.31
C ARG A 53 -23.41 -12.86 -8.82
N LEU A 54 -24.50 -12.65 -9.54
CA LEU A 54 -24.60 -12.90 -10.99
C LEU A 54 -24.36 -11.66 -11.85
N GLY A 55 -24.01 -10.53 -11.22
CA GLY A 55 -23.67 -9.29 -11.90
C GLY A 55 -22.36 -9.39 -12.68
N ASP A 56 -21.96 -8.29 -13.33
CA ASP A 56 -20.71 -8.27 -14.08
C ASP A 56 -19.50 -8.07 -13.15
N HIS A 57 -18.67 -9.11 -13.05
CA HIS A 57 -17.42 -9.15 -12.28
C HIS A 57 -16.18 -9.30 -13.18
N ASN A 58 -16.32 -9.12 -14.50
CA ASN A 58 -15.24 -9.36 -15.46
C ASN A 58 -14.16 -8.27 -15.47
N ALA A 59 -14.48 -7.09 -14.92
CA ALA A 59 -13.70 -5.89 -15.10
C ALA A 59 -12.52 -5.78 -14.13
N ILE A 60 -12.52 -6.59 -13.06
CA ILE A 60 -11.32 -6.78 -12.23
C ILE A 60 -10.34 -7.68 -12.98
N SER A 61 -9.11 -7.17 -13.13
CA SER A 61 -8.02 -7.87 -13.80
C SER A 61 -7.77 -9.26 -13.18
N PRO A 62 -7.42 -10.27 -14.00
CA PRO A 62 -7.03 -11.59 -13.49
C PRO A 62 -5.77 -11.56 -12.61
N LEU A 63 -5.06 -10.43 -12.55
CA LEU A 63 -3.97 -10.19 -11.59
C LEU A 63 -4.45 -10.09 -10.13
N HIS A 64 -5.76 -9.95 -9.88
CA HIS A 64 -6.38 -9.92 -8.55
C HIS A 64 -7.29 -11.16 -8.36
N PRO A 65 -6.71 -12.37 -8.34
CA PRO A 65 -7.40 -13.60 -8.71
C PRO A 65 -8.52 -14.07 -7.76
N ALA A 66 -8.52 -13.62 -6.51
CA ALA A 66 -9.56 -13.95 -5.53
C ALA A 66 -10.10 -12.70 -4.81
N PHE A 67 -10.01 -11.52 -5.46
CA PHE A 67 -10.39 -10.25 -4.86
C PHE A 67 -11.87 -10.19 -4.48
N THR A 68 -12.77 -10.45 -5.43
CA THR A 68 -14.23 -10.42 -5.25
C THR A 68 -14.65 -11.38 -4.15
N LEU A 69 -14.12 -12.61 -4.18
CA LEU A 69 -14.42 -13.65 -3.20
C LEU A 69 -14.06 -13.24 -1.76
N LEU A 70 -12.94 -12.55 -1.58
CA LEU A 70 -12.45 -12.14 -0.26
C LEU A 70 -13.16 -10.89 0.28
N HIS A 71 -13.52 -9.94 -0.59
CA HIS A 71 -13.92 -8.60 -0.16
C HIS A 71 -15.40 -8.31 -0.32
N GLN A 72 -16.10 -8.91 -1.29
CA GLN A 72 -17.53 -8.66 -1.49
C GLN A 72 -18.37 -9.11 -0.28
N PRO A 73 -18.17 -10.31 0.33
CA PRO A 73 -18.94 -10.68 1.51
C PRO A 73 -18.74 -9.69 2.67
N ALA A 74 -17.50 -9.24 2.89
CA ALA A 74 -17.17 -8.23 3.89
C ALA A 74 -17.83 -6.88 3.57
N ALA A 75 -17.79 -6.44 2.31
CA ALA A 75 -18.45 -5.22 1.87
C ALA A 75 -19.96 -5.28 2.12
N GLN A 76 -20.62 -6.37 1.71
CA GLN A 76 -22.07 -6.57 1.91
C GLN A 76 -22.46 -6.54 3.39
N MET A 77 -21.68 -7.16 4.28
CA MET A 77 -21.92 -7.07 5.73
C MET A 77 -21.87 -5.63 6.25
N ILE A 78 -20.89 -4.84 5.80
CA ILE A 78 -20.75 -3.43 6.21
C ILE A 78 -21.89 -2.60 5.63
N ILE A 79 -22.28 -2.84 4.37
CA ILE A 79 -23.39 -2.17 3.69
C ILE A 79 -24.70 -2.43 4.44
N SER A 80 -25.00 -3.68 4.77
CA SER A 80 -26.17 -4.03 5.58
C SER A 80 -26.14 -3.35 6.94
N GLY A 81 -24.96 -3.22 7.57
CA GLY A 81 -24.79 -2.44 8.79
C GLY A 81 -25.23 -0.98 8.62
N TRP A 82 -24.80 -0.32 7.54
CA TRP A 82 -25.22 1.05 7.23
C TRP A 82 -26.73 1.17 6.94
N GLN A 83 -27.34 0.17 6.30
CA GLN A 83 -28.78 0.15 6.08
C GLN A 83 -29.57 0.02 7.39
N VAL A 84 -29.11 -0.81 8.33
CA VAL A 84 -29.70 -0.93 9.67
C VAL A 84 -29.60 0.40 10.44
N LEU A 85 -28.56 1.19 10.18
CA LEU A 85 -28.40 2.55 10.70
C LEU A 85 -29.25 3.61 9.97
N GLY A 86 -30.13 3.21 9.05
CA GLY A 86 -31.10 4.08 8.39
C GLY A 86 -30.60 4.75 7.10
N GLN A 87 -29.45 4.33 6.55
CA GLN A 87 -28.98 4.85 5.26
C GLN A 87 -29.69 4.21 4.08
N ASN A 88 -30.01 5.01 3.06
CA ASN A 88 -30.53 4.52 1.79
C ASN A 88 -29.50 3.62 1.08
N LEU A 89 -29.95 2.63 0.30
CA LEU A 89 -29.08 1.64 -0.33
C LEU A 89 -27.88 2.25 -1.10
N PRO A 90 -28.03 3.29 -1.96
CA PRO A 90 -26.90 3.87 -2.67
C PRO A 90 -25.88 4.54 -1.74
N ALA A 91 -26.33 5.17 -0.66
CA ALA A 91 -25.46 5.79 0.34
C ALA A 91 -24.75 4.72 1.19
N ALA A 92 -25.49 3.69 1.61
CA ALA A 92 -24.96 2.55 2.34
C ALA A 92 -23.88 1.81 1.54
N GLN A 93 -24.06 1.63 0.23
CA GLN A 93 -23.07 1.06 -0.69
C GLN A 93 -21.80 1.91 -0.72
N LYS A 94 -21.91 3.23 -0.94
CA LYS A 94 -20.75 4.15 -0.97
C LYS A 94 -19.96 4.11 0.34
N HIS A 95 -20.66 4.27 1.47
CA HIS A 95 -20.03 4.26 2.79
C HIS A 95 -19.48 2.89 3.17
N GLY A 96 -20.17 1.81 2.80
CA GLY A 96 -19.74 0.44 3.09
C GLY A 96 -18.43 0.06 2.40
N VAL A 97 -18.34 0.33 1.10
CA VAL A 97 -17.10 0.06 0.34
C VAL A 97 -15.96 0.96 0.81
N ALA A 98 -16.22 2.25 1.02
CA ALA A 98 -15.20 3.16 1.50
C ALA A 98 -14.73 2.83 2.93
N ALA A 99 -15.63 2.38 3.81
CA ALA A 99 -15.24 1.92 5.14
C ALA A 99 -14.29 0.72 5.04
N LEU A 100 -14.57 -0.23 4.14
CA LEU A 100 -13.70 -1.39 3.94
C LEU A 100 -12.29 -0.99 3.46
N THR A 101 -12.18 -0.08 2.48
CA THR A 101 -10.87 0.40 2.00
C THR A 101 -10.13 1.22 3.05
N CYS A 102 -10.84 2.08 3.79
CA CYS A 102 -10.27 2.86 4.90
C CYS A 102 -9.74 1.97 6.01
N VAL A 103 -10.47 0.89 6.35
CA VAL A 103 -10.02 -0.12 7.33
C VAL A 103 -8.74 -0.80 6.82
N ALA A 104 -8.69 -1.21 5.56
CA ALA A 104 -7.50 -1.86 4.99
C ALA A 104 -6.25 -0.96 5.05
N ALA A 105 -6.39 0.32 4.72
CA ALA A 105 -5.31 1.29 4.84
C ALA A 105 -4.90 1.54 6.30
N ALA A 106 -5.85 1.68 7.21
CA ALA A 106 -5.58 1.86 8.64
C ALA A 106 -4.88 0.63 9.24
N LEU A 107 -5.26 -0.59 8.84
CA LEU A 107 -4.55 -1.80 9.23
C LEU A 107 -3.13 -1.82 8.69
N THR A 108 -2.88 -1.30 7.49
CA THR A 108 -1.52 -1.17 6.95
C THR A 108 -0.64 -0.27 7.82
N VAL A 109 -1.18 0.85 8.33
CA VAL A 109 -0.49 1.70 9.32
C VAL A 109 -0.08 0.89 10.56
N VAL A 110 -0.99 0.07 11.07
CA VAL A 110 -0.75 -0.80 12.24
C VAL A 110 0.32 -1.85 11.95
N MET A 111 0.32 -2.45 10.75
CA MET A 111 1.35 -3.41 10.35
C MET A 111 2.73 -2.76 10.24
N VAL A 112 2.82 -1.54 9.71
CA VAL A 112 4.08 -0.76 9.69
C VAL A 112 4.57 -0.48 11.11
N TYR A 113 3.67 -0.03 12.00
CA TYR A 113 3.99 0.23 13.41
C TYR A 113 4.55 -1.02 14.10
N HIS A 114 3.86 -2.16 14.00
CA HIS A 114 4.30 -3.40 14.65
C HIS A 114 5.58 -3.96 14.05
N THR A 115 5.77 -3.85 12.74
CA THR A 115 7.02 -4.23 12.07
C THR A 115 8.20 -3.49 12.69
N LEU A 116 8.13 -2.17 12.77
CA LEU A 116 9.21 -1.34 13.32
C LEU A 116 9.45 -1.65 14.80
N LEU A 117 8.38 -1.81 15.58
CA LEU A 117 8.45 -2.14 17.00
C LEU A 117 9.13 -3.49 17.25
N TRP A 118 8.77 -4.53 16.48
CA TRP A 118 9.37 -5.86 16.59
C TRP A 118 10.83 -5.88 16.14
N CYS A 119 11.20 -5.01 15.21
CA CYS A 119 12.58 -4.79 14.78
C CYS A 119 13.40 -3.88 15.71
N GLY A 120 12.89 -3.54 16.89
CA GLY A 120 13.64 -2.83 17.94
C GLY A 120 13.66 -1.31 17.82
N ALA A 121 12.82 -0.71 16.96
CA ALA A 121 12.61 0.73 16.97
C ALA A 121 11.93 1.18 18.26
N THR A 122 12.17 2.42 18.70
CA THR A 122 11.46 2.94 19.88
C THR A 122 9.99 3.16 19.58
N THR A 123 9.14 3.09 20.61
CA THR A 123 7.70 3.28 20.47
C THR A 123 7.38 4.60 19.75
N LEU A 124 8.02 5.70 20.15
CA LEU A 124 7.77 7.02 19.59
C LEU A 124 8.14 7.10 18.10
N ARG A 125 9.32 6.62 17.70
CA ARG A 125 9.75 6.64 16.29
C ARG A 125 8.95 5.68 15.43
N SER A 126 8.61 4.50 15.95
CA SER A 126 7.70 3.56 15.28
C SER A 126 6.34 4.21 15.00
N THR A 127 5.83 4.98 15.97
CA THR A 127 4.57 5.72 15.83
C THR A 127 4.68 6.79 14.77
N PHE A 128 5.72 7.63 14.82
CA PHE A 128 5.93 8.68 13.83
C PHE A 128 6.11 8.13 12.41
N LEU A 129 6.89 7.07 12.22
CA LEU A 129 7.06 6.47 10.90
C LEU A 129 5.76 5.82 10.39
N ALA A 130 5.01 5.12 11.24
CA ALA A 130 3.70 4.62 10.88
C ALA A 130 2.73 5.76 10.51
N MET A 131 2.76 6.87 11.26
CA MET A 131 1.99 8.07 10.93
C MET A 131 2.43 8.69 9.60
N ILE A 132 3.72 8.66 9.25
CA ILE A 132 4.21 9.13 7.94
C ILE A 132 3.63 8.27 6.81
N PHE A 133 3.57 6.94 6.99
CA PHE A 133 2.87 6.08 6.02
C PHE A 133 1.38 6.46 5.94
N GLY A 134 0.71 6.57 7.08
CA GLY A 134 -0.72 6.90 7.11
C GLY A 134 -1.00 8.26 6.48
N ALA A 135 -0.16 9.26 6.73
CA ALA A 135 -0.23 10.62 6.17
C ALA A 135 0.40 10.72 4.77
N SER A 136 0.86 9.62 4.16
CA SER A 136 1.48 9.64 2.84
C SER A 136 0.47 9.95 1.75
N THR A 137 0.92 10.57 0.66
CA THR A 137 0.08 10.92 -0.49
C THR A 137 -0.71 9.73 -1.02
N CYS A 138 -0.07 8.56 -1.20
CA CYS A 138 -0.77 7.38 -1.71
C CYS A 138 -1.87 6.93 -0.73
N ALA A 139 -1.58 6.80 0.57
CA ALA A 139 -2.57 6.33 1.53
C ALA A 139 -3.70 7.36 1.68
N TRP A 140 -3.37 8.65 1.76
CA TRP A 140 -4.33 9.73 2.00
C TRP A 140 -5.33 9.91 0.85
N ILE A 141 -4.89 9.67 -0.38
CA ILE A 141 -5.71 9.83 -1.58
C ILE A 141 -6.43 8.54 -1.95
N MET A 142 -5.76 7.39 -1.84
CA MET A 142 -6.31 6.13 -2.29
C MET A 142 -7.17 5.46 -1.23
N ALA A 143 -6.86 5.54 0.07
CA ALA A 143 -7.67 4.90 1.11
C ALA A 143 -9.16 5.29 1.10
N PRO A 144 -9.51 6.56 0.81
CA PRO A 144 -10.88 6.99 0.62
C PRO A 144 -11.59 6.45 -0.65
N LEU A 145 -10.85 5.82 -1.57
CA LEU A 145 -11.34 5.36 -2.86
C LEU A 145 -11.36 3.82 -2.93
N PRO A 146 -12.41 3.22 -3.51
CA PRO A 146 -12.44 1.80 -3.84
C PRO A 146 -11.29 1.38 -4.78
N GLU A 147 -10.16 0.91 -4.25
CA GLU A 147 -9.00 0.49 -5.05
C GLU A 147 -8.37 -0.83 -4.59
N THR A 148 -8.07 -1.71 -5.54
CA THR A 148 -7.48 -3.04 -5.27
C THR A 148 -6.08 -2.96 -4.67
N TRP A 149 -5.31 -1.92 -5.03
CA TRP A 149 -3.91 -1.76 -4.67
C TRP A 149 -3.66 -1.53 -3.17
N ILE A 150 -4.66 -1.04 -2.45
CA ILE A 150 -4.58 -0.87 -0.99
C ILE A 150 -4.62 -2.21 -0.28
N PHE A 151 -5.49 -3.11 -0.74
CA PHE A 151 -5.58 -4.46 -0.21
C PHE A 151 -4.32 -5.27 -0.57
N ALA A 152 -3.78 -5.08 -1.77
CA ALA A 152 -2.49 -5.66 -2.16
C ALA A 152 -1.34 -5.17 -1.28
N GLY A 153 -1.28 -3.86 -1.00
CA GLY A 153 -0.32 -3.25 -0.08
C GLY A 153 -0.46 -3.75 1.36
N LEU A 154 -1.70 -3.89 1.85
CA LEU A 154 -2.00 -4.47 3.16
C LEU A 154 -1.45 -5.89 3.28
N GLY A 155 -1.67 -6.74 2.26
CA GLY A 155 -1.17 -8.11 2.26
C GLY A 155 0.35 -8.19 2.39
N VAL A 156 1.08 -7.36 1.63
CA VAL A 156 2.54 -7.27 1.73
C VAL A 156 2.98 -6.74 3.10
N ALA A 157 2.35 -5.69 3.62
CA ALA A 157 2.68 -5.14 4.92
C ALA A 157 2.41 -6.12 6.07
N ALA A 158 1.29 -6.85 6.03
CA ALA A 158 0.96 -7.89 6.99
C ALA A 158 1.98 -9.04 6.95
N LEU A 159 2.37 -9.47 5.74
CA LEU A 159 3.41 -10.47 5.56
C LEU A 159 4.74 -10.01 6.18
N ILE A 160 5.19 -8.79 5.88
CA ILE A 160 6.42 -8.23 6.43
C ILE A 160 6.34 -8.16 7.96
N ALA A 161 5.21 -7.74 8.52
CA ALA A 161 4.99 -7.68 9.96
C ALA A 161 5.10 -9.08 10.60
N VAL A 162 4.42 -10.08 10.04
CA VAL A 162 4.49 -11.47 10.52
C VAL A 162 5.93 -12.00 10.46
N THR A 163 6.67 -11.71 9.39
CA THR A 163 8.09 -12.11 9.31
C THR A 163 8.97 -11.35 10.31
N ALA A 164 8.70 -10.06 10.54
CA ALA A 164 9.43 -9.25 11.54
C ALA A 164 9.27 -9.79 12.96
N ARG A 165 8.09 -10.31 13.28
CA ARG A 165 7.80 -10.96 14.57
C ARG A 165 8.63 -12.23 14.80
N GLY A 166 9.10 -12.86 13.73
CA GLY A 166 10.01 -13.99 13.80
C GLY A 166 9.38 -15.23 14.45
N ALA A 167 10.14 -15.93 15.30
CA ALA A 167 9.72 -17.18 15.96
C ALA A 167 8.45 -17.04 16.83
N LEU A 168 8.10 -15.82 17.25
CA LEU A 168 6.91 -15.54 18.05
C LEU A 168 5.62 -15.46 17.20
N ALA A 169 5.72 -15.44 15.88
CA ALA A 169 4.56 -15.52 14.99
C ALA A 169 4.17 -16.98 14.76
N HIS A 170 2.89 -17.28 15.02
CA HIS A 170 2.34 -18.58 14.66
C HIS A 170 2.44 -18.80 13.13
N PRO A 171 2.93 -19.94 12.65
CA PRO A 171 3.15 -20.19 11.21
C PRO A 171 1.90 -20.01 10.34
N ALA A 172 0.71 -20.24 10.90
CA ALA A 172 -0.56 -19.99 10.19
C ALA A 172 -0.74 -18.52 9.80
N TRP A 173 -0.22 -17.57 10.58
CA TRP A 173 -0.29 -16.15 10.19
C TRP A 173 0.53 -15.85 8.95
N HIS A 174 1.65 -16.54 8.77
CA HIS A 174 2.45 -16.41 7.56
C HIS A 174 1.73 -17.01 6.35
N LEU A 175 1.06 -18.15 6.53
CA LEU A 175 0.19 -18.75 5.51
C LEU A 175 -0.93 -17.79 5.11
N VAL A 176 -1.69 -17.27 6.08
CA VAL A 176 -2.82 -16.36 5.85
C VAL A 176 -2.38 -15.08 5.17
N ALA A 177 -1.30 -14.45 5.63
CA ALA A 177 -0.78 -13.24 5.02
C ALA A 177 -0.28 -13.48 3.58
N SER A 178 0.40 -14.61 3.32
CA SER A 178 0.84 -14.97 1.97
C SER A 178 -0.34 -15.27 1.04
N VAL A 179 -1.35 -16.03 1.49
CA VAL A 179 -2.57 -16.30 0.71
C VAL A 179 -3.26 -14.99 0.38
N TYR A 180 -3.46 -14.12 1.38
CA TYR A 180 -4.12 -12.84 1.18
C TYR A 180 -3.35 -11.92 0.21
N ALA A 181 -2.02 -11.82 0.36
CA ALA A 181 -1.18 -11.01 -0.50
C ALA A 181 -1.21 -11.47 -1.98
N MET A 182 -1.15 -12.78 -2.23
CA MET A 182 -1.22 -13.32 -3.60
C MET A 182 -2.64 -13.27 -4.18
N SER A 183 -3.66 -13.46 -3.35
CA SER A 183 -5.07 -13.38 -3.74
C SER A 183 -5.49 -11.97 -4.13
N THR A 184 -4.91 -10.97 -3.46
CA THR A 184 -5.14 -9.56 -3.75
C THR A 184 -4.28 -9.05 -4.89
N PHE A 185 -3.09 -9.62 -5.15
CA PHE A 185 -2.30 -9.32 -6.33
C PHE A 185 -1.28 -10.42 -6.61
N LEU A 186 -1.35 -11.07 -7.79
CA LEU A 186 -0.49 -12.19 -8.12
C LEU A 186 1.00 -11.80 -8.20
N GLY A 187 1.31 -10.53 -8.51
CA GLY A 187 2.68 -10.02 -8.48
C GLY A 187 3.35 -10.09 -7.10
N ASN A 188 2.58 -10.33 -6.03
CA ASN A 188 3.08 -10.55 -4.67
C ASN A 188 3.68 -11.94 -4.43
N VAL A 189 3.63 -12.87 -5.40
CA VAL A 189 4.29 -14.18 -5.27
C VAL A 189 5.77 -14.04 -4.93
N ILE A 190 6.48 -13.11 -5.58
CA ILE A 190 7.91 -12.91 -5.32
C ILE A 190 8.19 -12.22 -3.98
N PRO A 191 7.47 -11.16 -3.57
CA PRO A 191 7.53 -10.66 -2.19
C PRO A 191 7.29 -11.75 -1.16
N CYS A 192 6.32 -12.64 -1.38
CA CYS A 192 6.07 -13.79 -0.51
C CYS A 192 7.25 -14.75 -0.47
N LEU A 193 7.88 -15.04 -1.61
CA LEU A 193 9.09 -15.86 -1.68
C LEU A 193 10.27 -15.23 -0.95
N ILE A 194 10.52 -13.95 -1.17
CA ILE A 194 11.60 -13.19 -0.51
C ILE A 194 11.40 -13.22 1.01
N MET A 195 10.18 -12.97 1.50
CA MET A 195 9.90 -12.99 2.94
C MET A 195 9.95 -14.40 3.53
N ALA A 196 9.54 -15.45 2.78
CA ALA A 196 9.72 -16.84 3.21
C ALA A 196 11.20 -17.22 3.34
N MET A 197 12.04 -16.87 2.36
CA MET A 197 13.50 -17.07 2.43
C MET A 197 14.12 -16.29 3.59
N THR A 198 13.65 -15.05 3.80
CA THR A 198 14.05 -14.20 4.93
C THR A 198 13.73 -14.86 6.26
N ARG A 199 12.53 -15.45 6.38
CA ARG A 199 12.12 -16.19 7.57
C ARG A 199 13.02 -17.41 7.80
N CYS A 200 13.34 -18.19 6.76
CA CYS A 200 14.27 -19.31 6.87
C CYS A 200 15.66 -18.86 7.35
N ALA A 201 16.16 -17.73 6.84
CA ALA A 201 17.45 -17.17 7.25
C ALA A 201 17.44 -16.68 8.70
N GLN A 202 16.35 -16.05 9.15
CA GLN A 202 16.16 -15.67 10.54
C GLN A 202 16.10 -16.89 11.47
N ASP A 203 15.32 -17.92 11.10
CA ASP A 203 15.18 -19.14 11.88
C ASP A 203 16.52 -19.88 11.99
N ARG A 204 17.30 -19.96 10.90
CA ARG A 204 18.67 -20.51 10.94
C ARG A 204 19.56 -19.74 11.92
N LYS A 205 19.49 -18.42 11.94
CA LYS A 205 20.28 -17.58 12.86
C LYS A 205 19.88 -17.78 14.32
N GLN A 206 18.59 -18.01 14.58
CA GLN A 206 18.05 -18.16 15.94
C GLN A 206 18.18 -19.59 16.49
N MET A 207 17.98 -20.60 15.65
CA MET A 207 17.90 -22.02 16.04
C MET A 207 19.16 -22.83 15.67
N GLY A 208 20.09 -22.26 14.90
CA GLY A 208 21.32 -22.92 14.46
C GLY A 208 21.14 -23.89 13.27
N SER A 209 19.91 -24.24 12.89
CA SER A 209 19.61 -25.15 11.79
C SER A 209 18.63 -24.56 10.77
N PHE A 210 18.79 -24.92 9.50
CA PHE A 210 17.92 -24.46 8.43
C PHE A 210 16.65 -25.30 8.38
N HIS A 211 15.49 -24.63 8.46
CA HIS A 211 14.19 -25.27 8.31
C HIS A 211 13.48 -24.72 7.07
N ALA A 212 13.12 -25.61 6.13
CA ALA A 212 12.42 -25.24 4.89
C ALA A 212 10.92 -24.94 5.09
N ARG A 213 10.42 -24.98 6.34
CA ARG A 213 8.99 -24.82 6.65
C ARG A 213 8.36 -23.54 6.08
N PRO A 214 8.99 -22.35 6.15
CA PRO A 214 8.42 -21.14 5.53
C PRO A 214 8.23 -21.26 4.01
N ILE A 215 9.11 -21.99 3.32
CA ILE A 215 8.99 -22.25 1.88
C ILE A 215 7.84 -23.23 1.60
N LEU A 216 7.68 -24.28 2.42
CA LEU A 216 6.53 -25.19 2.30
C LEU A 216 5.19 -24.46 2.53
N ILE A 217 5.15 -23.53 3.48
CA ILE A 217 3.99 -22.65 3.71
C ILE A 217 3.68 -21.82 2.47
N LEU A 218 4.70 -21.30 1.78
CA LEU A 218 4.53 -20.56 0.54
C LEU A 218 3.91 -21.41 -0.57
N ILE A 219 4.36 -22.66 -0.72
CA ILE A 219 3.77 -23.60 -1.70
C ILE A 219 2.29 -23.83 -1.37
N GLY A 220 1.97 -24.07 -0.10
CA GLY A 220 0.59 -24.18 0.36
C GLY A 220 -0.22 -22.90 0.09
N ALA A 221 0.36 -21.72 0.33
CA ALA A 221 -0.28 -20.44 0.05
C ALA A 221 -0.59 -20.26 -1.45
N PHE A 222 0.35 -20.66 -2.31
CA PHE A 222 0.17 -20.64 -3.75
C PHE A 222 -0.97 -21.57 -4.18
N THR A 223 -0.97 -22.83 -3.74
CA THR A 223 -2.05 -23.78 -4.05
C THR A 223 -3.41 -23.28 -3.57
N ILE A 224 -3.50 -22.75 -2.34
CA ILE A 224 -4.74 -22.19 -1.80
C ILE A 224 -5.19 -20.98 -2.62
N THR A 225 -4.28 -20.08 -3.02
CA THR A 225 -4.62 -18.90 -3.82
C THR A 225 -5.23 -19.29 -5.17
N PHE A 226 -4.63 -20.25 -5.88
CA PHE A 226 -5.22 -20.76 -7.13
C PHE A 226 -6.52 -21.51 -6.90
N GLY A 227 -6.65 -22.23 -5.79
CA GLY A 227 -7.91 -22.84 -5.35
C GLY A 227 -9.01 -21.79 -5.14
N LEU A 228 -8.69 -20.69 -4.46
CA LEU A 228 -9.60 -19.56 -4.23
C LEU A 228 -9.96 -18.86 -5.54
N ALA A 229 -9.03 -18.73 -6.47
CA ALA A 229 -9.31 -18.15 -7.78
C ALA A 229 -10.31 -18.99 -8.57
N ASN A 230 -10.18 -20.32 -8.52
CA ASN A 230 -11.16 -21.22 -9.13
C ASN A 230 -12.50 -21.18 -8.39
N LEU A 231 -12.48 -21.14 -7.06
CA LEU A 231 -13.68 -21.00 -6.24
C LEU A 231 -14.40 -19.67 -6.53
N GLN A 232 -13.66 -18.57 -6.73
CA GLN A 232 -14.23 -17.29 -7.12
C GLN A 232 -15.07 -17.44 -8.38
N ARG A 233 -14.66 -18.22 -9.38
CA ARG A 233 -15.45 -18.45 -10.59
C ARG A 233 -16.66 -19.36 -10.39
N VAL A 234 -16.62 -20.25 -9.40
CA VAL A 234 -17.80 -21.06 -9.03
C VAL A 234 -18.83 -20.19 -8.32
N VAL A 235 -18.38 -19.27 -7.46
CA VAL A 235 -19.26 -18.36 -6.75
C VAL A 235 -19.71 -17.20 -7.65
N TYR A 236 -18.83 -16.61 -8.44
CA TYR A 236 -19.07 -15.47 -9.33
C TYR A 236 -18.69 -15.86 -10.77
N PRO A 237 -19.62 -16.47 -11.54
CA PRO A 237 -19.31 -17.06 -12.85
C PRO A 237 -18.80 -16.08 -13.90
N THR A 238 -19.16 -14.80 -13.76
CA THR A 238 -18.76 -13.70 -14.64
C THR A 238 -17.36 -13.16 -14.35
N SER A 239 -16.72 -13.55 -13.24
CA SER A 239 -15.36 -13.11 -12.92
C SER A 239 -14.35 -13.55 -13.98
N ALA A 240 -13.37 -12.67 -14.24
CA ALA A 240 -12.33 -12.90 -15.23
C ALA A 240 -11.57 -14.22 -14.94
N PRO A 241 -11.40 -15.11 -15.94
CA PRO A 241 -10.64 -16.34 -15.76
C PRO A 241 -9.15 -16.05 -15.56
N LEU A 242 -8.49 -16.91 -14.78
CA LEU A 242 -7.04 -16.99 -14.82
C LEU A 242 -6.57 -17.33 -16.26
N PRO A 243 -5.56 -16.62 -16.79
CA PRO A 243 -4.97 -16.93 -18.08
C PRO A 243 -4.47 -18.39 -18.13
N LYS A 244 -4.81 -19.09 -19.22
CA LYS A 244 -4.54 -20.53 -19.37
C LYS A 244 -3.16 -20.80 -19.96
N THR A 245 -2.63 -19.88 -20.75
CA THR A 245 -1.35 -20.05 -21.44
C THR A 245 -0.34 -19.00 -20.98
N SER A 246 0.96 -19.32 -21.11
CA SER A 246 2.03 -18.36 -20.86
C SER A 246 1.96 -17.14 -21.78
N ALA A 247 1.46 -17.30 -23.01
CA ALA A 247 1.25 -16.21 -23.95
C ALA A 247 0.21 -15.21 -23.43
N ASP A 248 -0.90 -15.70 -22.87
CA ASP A 248 -1.94 -14.85 -22.28
C ASP A 248 -1.39 -14.07 -21.07
N TRP A 249 -0.55 -14.71 -20.25
CA TRP A 249 0.15 -14.05 -19.15
C TRP A 249 1.11 -12.95 -19.62
N LEU A 250 1.81 -13.17 -20.73
CA LEU A 250 2.71 -12.18 -21.33
C LEU A 250 1.96 -11.04 -22.02
N ALA A 251 0.77 -11.31 -22.56
CA ALA A 251 -0.09 -10.30 -23.19
C ALA A 251 -0.67 -9.30 -22.18
N LEU A 252 -0.75 -9.67 -20.90
CA LEU A 252 -1.13 -8.75 -19.80
C LEU A 252 -0.03 -7.73 -19.47
N ARG A 253 1.17 -7.87 -20.04
CA ARG A 253 2.28 -6.95 -19.80
C ARG A 253 1.96 -5.56 -20.37
N SER A 254 2.29 -4.51 -19.62
CA SER A 254 2.23 -3.13 -20.13
C SER A 254 3.28 -2.87 -21.21
N ASP A 255 2.97 -2.03 -22.20
CA ASP A 255 3.91 -1.51 -23.23
C ASP A 255 5.02 -0.58 -22.68
N TRP A 256 5.33 -0.69 -21.39
CA TRP A 256 6.34 0.12 -20.71
C TRP A 256 7.74 -0.19 -21.23
N LYS A 257 8.34 0.75 -21.97
CA LYS A 257 9.74 0.65 -22.40
C LYS A 257 10.65 1.09 -21.26
N ALA A 258 11.50 0.19 -20.78
CA ALA A 258 12.50 0.51 -19.77
C ALA A 258 13.62 1.38 -20.37
N THR A 259 13.53 2.69 -20.17
CA THR A 259 14.58 3.68 -20.47
C THR A 259 15.12 4.30 -19.18
N ARG A 260 16.27 4.98 -19.26
CA ARG A 260 16.86 5.70 -18.12
C ARG A 260 15.87 6.70 -17.50
N ASP A 261 15.14 7.44 -18.33
CA ASP A 261 14.18 8.44 -17.88
C ASP A 261 13.00 7.79 -17.14
N THR A 262 12.49 6.66 -17.66
CA THR A 262 11.42 5.92 -16.99
C THR A 262 11.86 5.35 -15.65
N GLN A 263 13.10 4.87 -15.53
CA GLN A 263 13.64 4.35 -14.27
C GLN A 263 13.83 5.46 -13.23
N ALA A 264 14.31 6.64 -13.65
CA ALA A 264 14.41 7.80 -12.78
C ALA A 264 13.04 8.25 -12.27
N LEU A 265 12.02 8.20 -13.13
CA LEU A 265 10.65 8.50 -12.77
C LEU A 265 10.09 7.47 -11.78
N VAL A 266 10.28 6.17 -12.01
CA VAL A 266 9.89 5.11 -11.05
C VAL A 266 10.57 5.32 -9.69
N ALA A 267 11.88 5.57 -9.66
CA ALA A 267 12.60 5.82 -8.41
C ALA A 267 12.04 7.04 -7.67
N ARG A 268 11.73 8.13 -8.39
CA ARG A 268 11.09 9.31 -7.80
C ARG A 268 9.72 8.98 -7.18
N GLU A 269 8.87 8.27 -7.92
CA GLU A 269 7.53 7.91 -7.42
C GLU A 269 7.60 6.95 -6.24
N VAL A 270 8.57 6.04 -6.25
CA VAL A 270 8.77 5.03 -5.19
C VAL A 270 9.30 5.63 -3.90
N PHE A 271 10.26 6.54 -3.99
CA PHE A 271 10.94 7.04 -2.80
C PHE A 271 10.45 8.42 -2.36
N VAL A 272 9.82 9.22 -3.22
CA VAL A 272 9.49 10.62 -2.91
C VAL A 272 8.00 10.88 -3.05
N SER A 273 7.44 10.72 -4.26
CA SER A 273 6.08 11.21 -4.56
C SER A 273 4.98 10.48 -3.78
N ASN A 274 5.22 9.22 -3.44
CA ASN A 274 4.29 8.41 -2.65
C ASN A 274 4.13 8.89 -1.20
N ILE A 275 5.17 9.50 -0.62
CA ILE A 275 5.14 10.10 0.73
C ILE A 275 4.80 11.58 0.66
N VAL A 276 5.45 12.31 -0.25
CA VAL A 276 5.34 13.75 -0.40
C VAL A 276 4.77 14.05 -1.77
N ALA A 277 3.51 14.48 -1.85
CA ALA A 277 2.83 14.74 -3.11
C ALA A 277 3.67 15.69 -4.01
N PRO A 278 3.51 15.68 -5.34
CA PRO A 278 4.09 16.74 -6.16
C PRO A 278 3.39 18.08 -5.90
N SER A 279 4.00 19.15 -6.41
CA SER A 279 3.60 20.53 -6.09
C SER A 279 2.25 20.91 -6.68
N TYR A 280 1.81 20.31 -7.78
CA TYR A 280 0.54 20.58 -8.44
C TYR A 280 0.01 19.30 -9.11
N ALA A 281 -1.29 19.06 -9.00
CA ALA A 281 -2.02 18.14 -9.85
C ALA A 281 -2.37 18.88 -11.15
N GLU A 282 -2.11 18.25 -12.30
CA GLU A 282 -2.55 18.77 -13.59
C GLU A 282 -3.82 18.04 -13.99
N ILE A 283 -4.83 18.79 -14.43
CA ILE A 283 -6.06 18.21 -14.99
C ILE A 283 -5.88 18.16 -16.50
N LYS A 284 -5.74 16.95 -17.04
CA LYS A 284 -5.70 16.70 -18.48
C LYS A 284 -7.07 16.22 -18.95
N LEU A 285 -7.52 16.66 -20.12
CA LEU A 285 -8.70 16.10 -20.78
C LEU A 285 -8.28 14.92 -21.64
N ASP A 286 -8.85 13.74 -21.37
CA ASP A 286 -8.64 12.52 -22.16
C ASP A 286 -10.01 12.02 -22.65
N ASN A 287 -10.26 12.08 -23.96
CA ASN A 287 -11.50 11.62 -24.61
C ASN A 287 -12.78 12.00 -23.84
N SER A 288 -12.97 13.29 -23.53
CA SER A 288 -14.09 13.89 -22.76
C SER A 288 -14.13 13.65 -21.24
N ARG A 289 -13.14 12.96 -20.66
CA ARG A 289 -12.99 12.78 -19.20
C ARG A 289 -11.88 13.67 -18.63
N SER A 290 -12.08 14.22 -17.44
CA SER A 290 -11.03 14.96 -16.73
C SER A 290 -10.16 13.98 -15.95
N LYS A 291 -8.87 13.95 -16.25
CA LYS A 291 -7.86 13.09 -15.64
C LYS A 291 -6.91 13.91 -14.80
N VAL A 292 -6.78 13.55 -13.52
CA VAL A 292 -5.77 14.17 -12.65
C VAL A 292 -4.46 13.40 -12.81
N VAL A 293 -3.43 14.08 -13.32
CA VAL A 293 -2.09 13.54 -13.56
C VAL A 293 -1.06 14.31 -12.73
N LEU A 294 0.05 13.67 -12.38
CA LEU A 294 1.19 14.33 -11.76
C LEU A 294 1.91 15.19 -12.80
N ASN A 295 2.15 16.46 -12.50
CA ASN A 295 2.91 17.36 -13.38
C ASN A 295 4.37 16.90 -13.56
N GLU A 296 4.98 17.30 -14.68
CA GLU A 296 6.43 17.19 -14.86
C GLU A 296 7.17 18.05 -13.82
N PRO A 297 8.32 17.58 -13.31
CA PRO A 297 8.91 18.18 -12.14
C PRO A 297 9.71 19.44 -12.51
N PHE A 298 9.10 20.61 -12.43
CA PHE A 298 9.87 21.86 -12.40
C PHE A 298 10.54 22.02 -11.04
N TRP A 299 11.89 22.02 -11.00
CA TRP A 299 12.75 22.11 -9.80
C TRP A 299 13.40 23.50 -9.57
N SER A 300 12.95 24.57 -10.24
CA SER A 300 13.59 25.91 -10.16
C SER A 300 13.10 26.90 -9.06
N VAL A 301 11.86 26.83 -8.55
CA VAL A 301 11.32 27.74 -7.51
C VAL A 301 11.30 27.18 -6.06
N LEU A 302 12.05 27.78 -5.13
CA LEU A 302 12.04 27.41 -3.69
C LEU A 302 10.69 27.68 -3.01
N GLY A 303 10.16 26.70 -2.29
CA GLY A 303 8.93 26.83 -1.49
C GLY A 303 8.82 25.72 -0.44
N LEU A 304 7.95 25.92 0.56
CA LEU A 304 7.71 24.98 1.69
C LEU A 304 7.44 23.54 1.21
N ARG A 305 6.80 23.39 0.04
CA ARG A 305 6.50 22.12 -0.62
C ARG A 305 7.76 21.32 -1.02
N ARG A 306 8.84 21.98 -1.45
CA ARG A 306 10.14 21.35 -1.73
C ARG A 306 11.00 21.18 -0.48
N GLY A 307 10.78 22.02 0.53
CA GLY A 307 11.36 21.83 1.86
C GLY A 307 10.95 20.49 2.47
N LEU A 308 9.69 20.06 2.28
CA LEU A 308 9.23 18.72 2.69
C LEU A 308 9.92 17.59 1.91
N SER A 309 10.02 17.72 0.59
CA SER A 309 10.74 16.73 -0.23
C SER A 309 12.22 16.65 0.17
N GLY A 310 12.89 17.79 0.36
CA GLY A 310 14.28 17.85 0.84
C GLY A 310 14.43 17.26 2.24
N GLY A 311 13.47 17.53 3.13
CA GLY A 311 13.38 16.94 4.45
C GLY A 311 13.28 15.41 4.44
N TRP A 312 12.40 14.87 3.60
CA TRP A 312 12.29 13.43 3.40
C TRP A 312 13.56 12.83 2.79
N LEU A 313 14.18 13.51 1.82
CA LEU A 313 15.46 13.08 1.23
C LEU A 313 16.58 13.03 2.27
N LEU A 314 16.62 13.96 3.23
CA LEU A 314 17.58 13.93 4.35
C LEU A 314 17.33 12.72 5.26
N ILE A 315 16.07 12.41 5.58
CA ILE A 315 15.71 11.19 6.33
C ILE A 315 16.15 9.96 5.56
N LEU A 316 15.86 9.91 4.25
CA LEU A 316 16.24 8.79 3.38
C LEU A 316 17.75 8.61 3.32
N ALA A 317 18.53 9.68 3.16
CA ALA A 317 19.98 9.62 3.13
C ALA A 317 20.54 9.04 4.44
N LEU A 318 20.01 9.50 5.58
CA LEU A 318 20.37 8.99 6.90
C LEU A 318 19.98 7.51 7.06
N ALA A 319 18.78 7.15 6.59
CA ALA A 319 18.30 5.78 6.62
C ALA A 319 19.13 4.85 5.73
N PHE A 320 19.52 5.28 4.52
CA PHE A 320 20.37 4.49 3.63
C PHE A 320 21.72 4.20 4.26
N ALA A 321 22.36 5.19 4.90
CA ALA A 321 23.60 4.96 5.65
C ALA A 321 23.42 3.87 6.73
N GLY A 322 22.31 3.92 7.47
CA GLY A 322 22.00 2.89 8.48
C GLY A 322 21.60 1.53 7.91
N LEU A 323 20.92 1.49 6.76
CA LEU A 323 20.54 0.26 6.07
C LEU A 323 21.76 -0.53 5.64
N VAL A 324 22.82 0.13 5.13
CA VAL A 324 24.08 -0.53 4.76
C VAL A 324 24.66 -1.29 5.95
N TRP A 325 24.69 -0.68 7.14
CA TRP A 325 25.18 -1.35 8.35
C TRP A 325 24.25 -2.46 8.85
N ARG A 326 22.94 -2.28 8.71
CA ARG A 326 21.96 -3.23 9.23
C ARG A 326 21.83 -4.46 8.34
N ALA A 327 21.89 -4.28 7.03
CA ALA A 327 21.78 -5.33 6.02
C ALA A 327 22.90 -6.38 6.13
N GLN A 328 24.09 -5.99 6.60
CA GLN A 328 25.20 -6.91 6.82
C GLN A 328 24.95 -7.93 7.93
N ILE A 329 24.05 -7.63 8.87
CA ILE A 329 23.90 -8.39 10.12
C ILE A 329 22.52 -9.06 10.19
N GLU A 330 21.49 -8.44 9.63
CA GLU A 330 20.10 -8.84 9.83
C GLU A 330 19.42 -9.29 8.52
N PRO A 331 19.12 -10.59 8.36
CA PRO A 331 18.45 -11.12 7.17
C PRO A 331 17.12 -10.42 6.86
N PHE A 332 16.39 -9.99 7.89
CA PHE A 332 15.14 -9.26 7.73
C PHE A 332 15.29 -7.98 6.89
N THR A 333 16.35 -7.22 7.15
CA THR A 333 16.61 -5.97 6.43
C THR A 333 16.89 -6.25 4.95
N LEU A 334 17.64 -7.32 4.66
CA LEU A 334 17.87 -7.78 3.28
C LEU A 334 16.58 -8.21 2.61
N GLY A 335 15.68 -8.90 3.33
CA GLY A 335 14.35 -9.25 2.84
C GLY A 335 13.53 -8.03 2.42
N VAL A 336 13.43 -7.04 3.30
CA VAL A 336 12.71 -5.78 3.02
C VAL A 336 13.32 -5.04 1.82
N ILE A 337 14.66 -4.96 1.74
CA ILE A 337 15.35 -4.37 0.58
C ILE A 337 15.06 -5.17 -0.69
N GLY A 338 15.07 -6.51 -0.62
CA GLY A 338 14.75 -7.38 -1.73
C GLY A 338 13.32 -7.17 -2.26
N VAL A 339 12.34 -7.06 -1.35
CA VAL A 339 10.96 -6.70 -1.72
C VAL A 339 10.91 -5.34 -2.41
N LEU A 340 11.62 -4.34 -1.90
CA LEU A 340 11.65 -3.00 -2.48
C LEU A 340 12.29 -2.98 -3.88
N VAL A 341 13.41 -3.68 -4.06
CA VAL A 341 14.06 -3.85 -5.37
C VAL A 341 13.13 -4.56 -6.36
N TRP A 342 12.43 -5.60 -5.90
CA TRP A 342 11.44 -6.29 -6.70
C TRP A 342 10.27 -5.38 -7.08
N SER A 343 9.74 -4.60 -6.15
CA SER A 343 8.66 -3.65 -6.42
C SER A 343 9.07 -2.67 -7.52
N ILE A 344 10.29 -2.12 -7.48
CA ILE A 344 10.82 -1.23 -8.52
C ILE A 344 10.98 -1.96 -9.86
N ALA A 345 11.58 -3.16 -9.84
CA ALA A 345 11.84 -3.93 -11.06
C ALA A 345 10.54 -4.34 -11.77
N THR A 346 9.50 -4.68 -11.01
CA THR A 346 8.22 -5.11 -11.56
C THR A 346 7.33 -3.99 -12.06
N VAL A 347 7.63 -2.72 -11.73
CA VAL A 347 6.93 -1.60 -12.36
C VAL A 347 7.07 -1.67 -13.89
N GLY A 348 8.18 -2.18 -14.44
CA GLY A 348 8.28 -2.38 -15.90
C GLY A 348 7.36 -3.48 -16.48
N TRP A 349 6.70 -4.29 -15.64
CA TRP A 349 5.83 -5.39 -16.07
C TRP A 349 4.35 -5.02 -16.06
N TYR A 350 3.89 -4.22 -15.08
CA TYR A 350 2.49 -3.79 -14.96
C TYR A 350 2.31 -2.26 -14.96
N GLY A 351 3.42 -1.51 -14.98
CA GLY A 351 3.48 -0.05 -14.92
C GLY A 351 2.85 0.65 -16.11
N ARG A 352 2.04 1.66 -15.84
CA ARG A 352 1.66 2.70 -16.80
C ARG A 352 1.92 4.06 -16.16
N GLN A 353 2.25 5.07 -16.96
CA GLN A 353 2.97 6.26 -16.44
C GLN A 353 2.04 7.11 -15.59
N ASP A 354 0.78 7.07 -15.97
CA ASP A 354 -0.38 7.62 -15.32
C ASP A 354 -0.85 6.84 -14.08
N HIS A 355 -0.43 5.60 -13.87
CA HIS A 355 -0.86 4.72 -12.76
C HIS A 355 0.23 4.53 -11.69
N LEU A 356 1.39 5.16 -11.81
CA LEU A 356 2.52 4.91 -10.90
C LEU A 356 2.23 5.24 -9.44
N LEU A 357 1.48 6.31 -9.17
CA LEU A 357 1.10 6.67 -7.80
C LEU A 357 0.06 5.70 -7.22
N LEU A 358 -0.81 5.14 -8.06
CA LEU A 358 -1.76 4.10 -7.66
C LEU A 358 -1.00 2.83 -7.24
N TYR A 359 -0.04 2.40 -8.06
CA TYR A 359 0.82 1.27 -7.75
C TYR A 359 1.70 1.52 -6.53
N ALA A 360 1.97 2.78 -6.21
CA ALA A 360 2.76 3.13 -5.04
C ALA A 360 2.21 2.62 -3.72
N CYS A 361 0.91 2.36 -3.64
CA CYS A 361 0.32 1.77 -2.46
C CYS A 361 0.80 0.34 -2.15
N LEU A 362 1.36 -0.35 -3.14
CA LEU A 362 2.00 -1.64 -2.94
C LEU A 362 3.31 -1.53 -2.14
N TRP A 363 4.14 -0.51 -2.41
CA TRP A 363 5.50 -0.42 -1.87
C TRP A 363 5.70 0.68 -0.83
N THR A 364 4.77 1.62 -0.66
CA THR A 364 4.92 2.75 0.28
C THR A 364 5.17 2.27 1.72
N ALA A 365 4.46 1.23 2.17
CA ALA A 365 4.71 0.61 3.46
C ALA A 365 6.13 0.04 3.56
N VAL A 366 6.60 -0.64 2.50
CA VAL A 366 7.95 -1.22 2.42
C VAL A 366 9.03 -0.14 2.49
N VAL A 367 8.83 0.97 1.78
CA VAL A 367 9.72 2.14 1.81
C VAL A 367 9.81 2.71 3.22
N VAL A 368 8.67 2.93 3.89
CA VAL A 368 8.66 3.46 5.26
C VAL A 368 9.29 2.50 6.25
N ILE A 369 9.05 1.19 6.11
CA ILE A 369 9.70 0.16 6.93
C ILE A 369 11.21 0.20 6.71
N ALA A 370 11.69 0.18 5.46
CA ALA A 370 13.11 0.26 5.14
C ALA A 370 13.75 1.53 5.72
N THR A 371 13.10 2.68 5.55
CA THR A 371 13.53 3.95 6.12
C THR A 371 13.66 3.86 7.64
N GLY A 372 12.65 3.30 8.32
CA GLY A 372 12.69 3.12 9.77
C GLY A 372 13.80 2.19 10.25
N LEU A 373 13.97 1.04 9.59
CA LEU A 373 15.03 0.08 9.92
C LEU A 373 16.42 0.72 9.81
N GLY A 374 16.65 1.48 8.74
CA GLY A 374 17.88 2.21 8.51
C GLY A 374 18.09 3.33 9.52
N LEU A 375 17.07 4.16 9.72
CA LEU A 375 17.14 5.31 10.62
C LEU A 375 17.50 4.90 12.04
N GLU A 376 16.89 3.84 12.57
CA GLU A 376 17.23 3.32 13.90
C GLU A 376 18.70 2.93 14.01
N ARG A 377 19.24 2.27 12.97
CA ARG A 377 20.65 1.85 12.97
C ARG A 377 21.60 3.04 12.86
N ALA A 378 21.23 4.05 12.06
CA ALA A 378 21.99 5.28 11.94
C ALA A 378 22.03 6.06 13.27
N LEU A 379 20.89 6.16 13.95
CA LEU A 379 20.76 6.86 15.23
C LEU A 379 21.50 6.16 16.39
N GLN A 380 21.70 4.84 16.31
CA GLN A 380 22.56 4.12 17.26
C GLN A 380 24.02 4.56 17.16
N HIS A 381 24.51 4.86 15.95
CA HIS A 381 25.87 5.36 15.71
C HIS A 381 25.97 6.85 16.02
N TRP A 382 24.99 7.65 15.57
CA TRP A 382 24.95 9.10 15.75
C TRP A 382 23.92 9.52 16.80
N LYS A 383 24.19 9.19 18.07
CA LYS A 383 23.26 9.42 19.19
C LYS A 383 22.81 10.89 19.34
N LYS A 384 23.68 11.84 18.98
CA LYS A 384 23.36 13.28 19.01
C LYS A 384 22.20 13.65 18.06
N LEU A 385 21.95 12.85 17.03
CA LEU A 385 20.87 13.07 16.07
C LEU A 385 19.51 12.55 16.55
N ILE A 386 19.44 11.78 17.65
CA ILE A 386 18.18 11.15 18.10
C ILE A 386 17.08 12.18 18.33
N VAL A 387 17.36 13.20 19.14
CA VAL A 387 16.39 14.25 19.47
C VAL A 387 16.02 15.09 18.25
N PRO A 388 16.96 15.68 17.48
CA PRO A 388 16.59 16.52 16.34
C PRO A 388 15.86 15.73 15.26
N VAL A 389 16.24 14.47 14.99
CA VAL A 389 15.51 13.63 14.02
C VAL A 389 14.11 13.31 14.52
N THR A 390 13.93 12.99 15.81
CA THR A 390 12.61 12.68 16.37
C THR A 390 11.69 13.91 16.31
N LEU A 391 12.20 15.10 16.65
CA LEU A 391 11.46 16.36 16.50
C LEU A 391 11.13 16.65 15.03
N PHE A 392 12.10 16.44 14.14
CA PHE A 392 11.92 16.62 12.71
C PHE A 392 10.82 15.72 12.15
N LEU A 393 10.78 14.43 12.54
CA LEU A 393 9.70 13.52 12.16
C LEU A 393 8.32 14.04 12.62
N GLY A 394 8.22 14.56 13.84
CA GLY A 394 6.98 15.15 14.36
C GLY A 394 6.51 16.36 13.54
N ILE A 395 7.41 17.31 13.28
CA ILE A 395 7.12 18.49 12.43
C ILE A 395 6.73 18.06 11.01
N PHE A 396 7.45 17.07 10.47
CA PHE A 396 7.23 16.55 9.14
C PHE A 396 5.83 15.92 8.99
N ILE A 397 5.36 15.18 9.99
CA ILE A 397 4.00 14.60 10.01
C ILE A 397 2.94 15.70 9.99
N ILE A 398 3.07 16.73 10.81
CA ILE A 398 2.10 17.84 10.87
C ILE A 398 2.01 18.51 9.49
N ALA A 399 3.16 18.75 8.86
CA ALA A 399 3.22 19.35 7.54
C ALA A 399 2.65 18.43 6.45
N LEU A 400 2.89 17.11 6.51
CA LEU A 400 2.30 16.13 5.61
C LEU A 400 0.77 16.09 5.72
N LEU A 401 0.23 16.00 6.95
CA LEU A 401 -1.20 15.99 7.19
C LEU A 401 -1.87 17.25 6.65
N THR A 402 -1.31 18.41 6.98
CA THR A 402 -1.83 19.71 6.51
C THR A 402 -1.81 19.78 4.99
N ARG A 403 -0.70 19.39 4.38
CA ARG A 403 -0.54 19.44 2.93
C ARG A 403 -1.51 18.50 2.21
N ASN A 404 -1.57 17.24 2.63
CA ASN A 404 -2.40 16.26 1.94
C ASN A 404 -3.88 16.53 2.17
N TRP A 405 -4.26 17.15 3.30
CA TRP A 405 -5.60 17.69 3.49
C TRP A 405 -5.92 18.84 2.54
N LEU A 406 -5.03 19.84 2.39
CA LEU A 406 -5.22 20.92 1.41
C LEU A 406 -5.32 20.37 -0.01
N PHE A 407 -4.52 19.36 -0.35
CA PHE A 407 -4.59 18.71 -1.66
C PHE A 407 -5.96 18.04 -1.91
N ILE A 408 -6.55 17.39 -0.90
CA ILE A 408 -7.92 16.86 -1.01
C ILE A 408 -8.92 17.98 -1.29
N LEU A 409 -8.80 19.12 -0.61
CA LEU A 409 -9.68 20.28 -0.83
C LEU A 409 -9.52 20.82 -2.26
N ASP A 410 -8.28 21.01 -2.72
CA ASP A 410 -7.99 21.46 -4.09
C ASP A 410 -8.59 20.51 -5.14
N VAL A 411 -8.49 19.19 -4.90
CA VAL A 411 -9.06 18.16 -5.77
C VAL A 411 -10.59 18.12 -5.70
N ALA A 412 -11.18 18.39 -4.54
CA ALA A 412 -12.62 18.41 -4.36
C ALA A 412 -13.28 19.64 -4.98
N GLU A 413 -12.55 20.75 -5.12
CA GLU A 413 -12.99 22.00 -5.74
C GLU A 413 -12.91 21.98 -7.28
N ILE A 414 -12.39 20.89 -7.88
CA ILE A 414 -12.36 20.75 -9.35
C ILE A 414 -13.78 20.90 -9.91
N PRO A 415 -14.02 21.89 -10.80
CA PRO A 415 -15.36 22.27 -11.19
C PRO A 415 -16.12 21.10 -11.82
N ARG A 416 -17.40 21.01 -11.47
CA ARG A 416 -18.39 20.06 -12.03
C ARG A 416 -18.70 20.46 -13.47
N SER A 417 -17.76 20.30 -14.41
CA SER A 417 -18.03 20.48 -15.84
C SER A 417 -18.90 19.34 -16.35
#